data_AF-A0A2S8ET20-F1
#
_entry.id   AF-A0A2S8ET20-F1
#
_cell.length_a   1.000
_cell.length_b   1.000
_cell.length_c   1.000
_cell.angle_alpha   90.00
_cell.angle_beta   90.00
_cell.angle_gamma   90.00
#
_symmetry.space_group_name_H-M   'P 1'
#
loop_
_entity.id
_entity.type
_entity.pdbx_description
1 polymer ?
#
loop_
_entity_poly.entity_id
_entity_poly.type
_entity_poly.pdbx_seq_one_letter_code
_entity_poly.pdbx_strand_id
1 'polypeptide(L)'
;MVEISGFADRIGRRRIAEALGIGPTAVSNAVVRGAFPASWFLVLRGLAQDEDIECPSSLFNMRAGDDLSSAAREPREGSDAG
;
A
#
# COMPACT_ATOMS: atom_id res chain seq x y z
N MET A 1 -12.54 -7.06 10.17
CA MET A 1 -12.16 -5.79 9.52
C MET A 1 -11.13 -5.14 10.43
N VAL A 2 -9.90 -4.99 9.96
CA VAL A 2 -8.83 -4.36 10.73
C VAL A 2 -8.91 -2.86 10.52
N GLU A 3 -9.04 -2.10 11.60
CA GLU A 3 -9.04 -0.64 11.58
C GLU A 3 -7.62 -0.08 11.68
N ILE A 4 -7.37 1.08 11.07
CA ILE A 4 -6.02 1.69 11.02
C ILE A 4 -5.42 1.97 12.40
N SER A 5 -6.24 2.46 13.33
CA SER A 5 -5.81 2.72 14.71
C SER A 5 -5.46 1.42 15.43
N GLY A 6 -6.33 0.41 15.31
CA GLY A 6 -6.10 -0.92 15.88
C GLY A 6 -4.85 -1.61 15.30
N PHE A 7 -4.62 -1.47 13.99
CA PHE A 7 -3.41 -1.97 13.34
C PHE A 7 -2.15 -1.29 13.89
N ALA A 8 -2.15 0.04 13.96
CA ALA A 8 -1.02 0.82 14.47
C ALA A 8 -0.73 0.54 15.95
N ASP A 9 -1.77 0.29 16.74
CA ASP A 9 -1.66 0.02 18.17
C ASP A 9 -1.17 -1.40 18.45
N ARG A 10 -1.57 -2.39 17.64
CA ARG A 10 -1.09 -3.78 17.75
C ARG A 10 0.39 -3.92 17.43
N ILE A 11 0.88 -3.26 16.37
CA ILE A 11 2.32 -3.26 16.04
C ILE A 11 3.11 -2.35 16.99
N GLY A 12 2.48 -1.23 17.38
CA GLY A 12 3.10 -0.18 18.18
C GLY A 12 3.58 0.99 17.32
N ARG A 13 3.01 2.18 17.56
CA ARG A 13 3.30 3.40 16.79
C ARG A 13 4.78 3.81 16.83
N ARG A 14 5.47 3.58 17.96
CA ARG A 14 6.91 3.85 18.09
C ARG A 14 7.74 2.90 17.23
N ARG A 15 7.41 1.60 17.24
CA ARG A 15 8.09 0.58 16.43
C ARG A 15 7.92 0.86 14.94
N ILE A 16 6.71 1.26 14.52
CA ILE A 16 6.45 1.69 13.14
C ILE A 16 7.34 2.89 12.77
N ALA A 17 7.41 3.89 13.64
CA ALA A 17 8.21 5.09 13.41
C ALA A 17 9.71 4.77 13.27
N GLU A 18 10.23 3.92 14.15
CA GLU A 18 11.62 3.45 14.12
C GLU A 18 11.93 2.65 12.85
N ALA A 19 11.07 1.70 12.48
CA ALA A 19 11.25 0.88 11.28
C ALA A 19 11.21 1.70 9.97
N LEU A 20 10.44 2.79 9.95
CA LEU A 20 10.34 3.69 8.81
C LEU A 20 11.39 4.83 8.84
N GLY A 21 12.12 5.00 9.95
CA GLY A 21 13.06 6.12 10.13
C GLY A 21 12.39 7.49 10.19
N ILE A 22 11.15 7.57 10.70
CA ILE A 22 10.35 8.81 10.77
C ILE A 22 10.00 9.17 12.22
N GLY A 23 9.45 10.38 12.42
CA GLY A 23 8.95 10.80 13.72
C GLY A 23 7.63 10.11 14.12
N PRO A 24 7.38 9.81 15.41
CA PRO A 24 6.13 9.22 15.90
C PRO A 24 4.88 10.02 15.51
N THR A 25 5.01 11.35 15.41
CA THR A 25 3.93 12.24 14.96
C THR A 25 3.48 11.94 13.54
N ALA A 26 4.37 11.51 12.64
CA ALA A 26 3.99 11.14 11.28
C ALA A 26 3.08 9.91 11.26
N VAL A 27 3.33 8.93 12.14
CA VAL A 27 2.48 7.76 12.31
C VAL A 27 1.11 8.18 12.85
N SER A 28 1.08 9.01 13.90
CA SER A 28 -0.17 9.54 14.45
C SER A 28 -0.99 10.32 13.42
N ASN A 29 -0.32 11.12 12.59
CA ASN A 29 -0.97 11.87 11.52
C ASN A 29 -1.61 10.95 10.47
N ALA A 30 -0.95 9.84 10.12
CA ALA A 30 -1.51 8.86 9.19
C ALA A 30 -2.75 8.15 9.78
N VAL A 31 -2.70 7.77 11.05
CA VAL A 31 -3.84 7.17 11.77
C VAL A 31 -5.03 8.15 11.82
N VAL A 32 -4.80 9.42 12.17
CA VAL A 32 -5.85 10.45 12.18
C VAL A 32 -6.43 10.69 10.78
N ARG A 33 -5.62 10.60 9.72
CA ARG A 33 -6.06 10.74 8.33
C ARG A 33 -6.80 9.51 7.81
N GLY A 34 -6.80 8.39 8.53
CA GLY A 34 -7.49 7.18 8.15
C GLY A 34 -6.76 6.30 7.13
N ALA A 35 -5.56 6.68 6.69
CA ALA A 35 -4.79 5.91 5.70
C ALA A 35 -3.28 6.10 5.81
N PHE A 36 -2.52 5.02 5.63
CA PHE A 36 -1.07 5.04 5.52
C PHE A 36 -0.61 5.42 4.11
N PRO A 37 0.53 6.09 3.94
CA PRO A 37 1.18 6.21 2.64
C PRO A 37 1.47 4.84 2.00
N ALA A 38 1.24 4.69 0.70
CA ALA A 38 1.51 3.43 -0.03
C ALA A 38 2.96 2.96 0.12
N SER A 39 3.91 3.90 0.19
CA SER A 39 5.34 3.60 0.37
C SER A 39 5.67 2.87 1.67
N TRP A 40 4.78 2.91 2.67
CA TRP A 40 5.00 2.26 3.96
C TRP A 40 4.62 0.77 3.94
N PHE A 41 3.90 0.31 2.91
CA PHE A 41 3.30 -1.03 2.89
C PHE A 41 4.29 -2.17 3.11
N LEU A 42 5.42 -2.18 2.40
CA LEU A 42 6.38 -3.28 2.51
C LEU A 42 6.95 -3.40 3.94
N VAL A 43 7.24 -2.26 4.57
CA VAL A 43 7.76 -2.23 5.95
C VAL A 43 6.68 -2.68 6.94
N LEU A 44 5.48 -2.11 6.85
CA LEU A 44 4.37 -2.47 7.75
C LEU A 44 3.91 -3.92 7.57
N ARG A 45 3.96 -4.45 6.35
CA ARG A 45 3.67 -5.86 6.07
C ARG A 45 4.70 -6.78 6.73
N GLY A 46 5.98 -6.44 6.69
CA GLY A 46 7.02 -7.20 7.40
C GLY A 46 6.78 -7.22 8.91
N LEU A 47 6.55 -6.04 9.50
CA LEU A 47 6.24 -5.94 10.94
C LEU A 47 4.97 -6.69 11.34
N ALA A 48 3.95 -6.67 10.48
CA ALA A 48 2.70 -7.38 10.73
C ALA A 48 2.90 -8.89 10.64
N GLN A 49 3.73 -9.38 9.71
CA GLN A 49 4.05 -10.80 9.58
C GLN A 49 4.79 -11.35 10.81
N ASP A 50 5.70 -10.57 11.39
CA ASP A 50 6.42 -10.96 12.61
C ASP A 50 5.49 -11.17 13.82
N GLU A 51 4.32 -10.52 13.81
CA GLU A 51 3.35 -10.49 14.91
C GLU A 51 2.06 -11.27 14.59
N ASP A 52 2.02 -11.99 13.46
CA ASP A 52 0.82 -12.68 12.95
C ASP A 52 -0.42 -11.76 12.86
N ILE A 53 -0.19 -10.53 12.38
CA ILE A 53 -1.21 -9.49 12.19
C ILE A 53 -1.59 -9.43 10.71
N GLU A 54 -2.88 -9.42 10.44
CA GLU A 54 -3.39 -9.15 9.09
C GLU A 54 -3.06 -7.71 8.65
N CYS A 55 -2.41 -7.56 7.48
CA CYS A 55 -2.04 -6.27 6.90
C CYS A 55 -2.73 -6.06 5.54
N PRO A 56 -4.01 -5.66 5.52
CA PRO A 56 -4.74 -5.47 4.27
C PRO A 56 -4.26 -4.20 3.56
N SER A 57 -4.14 -4.28 2.23
CA SER A 57 -3.72 -3.15 1.39
C SER A 57 -4.68 -1.96 1.44
N SER A 58 -5.93 -2.18 1.87
CA SER A 58 -6.95 -1.14 2.05
C SER A 58 -6.62 -0.12 3.14
N LEU A 59 -5.67 -0.43 4.05
CA LEU A 59 -5.17 0.53 5.05
C LEU A 59 -4.24 1.58 4.44
N PHE A 60 -3.85 1.42 3.17
CA PHE A 60 -2.84 2.22 2.50
C PHE A 60 -3.48 3.00 1.35
N ASN A 61 -2.96 4.20 1.09
CA ASN A 61 -3.31 5.05 -0.05
C ASN A 61 -2.73 4.49 -1.37
N MET A 62 -2.98 3.22 -1.64
CA MET A 62 -2.62 2.55 -2.88
C MET A 62 -3.45 3.15 -4.00
N ARG A 63 -2.79 3.55 -5.10
CA ARG A 63 -3.50 3.79 -6.34
C ARG A 63 -3.79 2.43 -6.97
N ALA A 64 -5.02 2.19 -7.40
CA ALA A 64 -5.28 1.13 -8.35
C ALA A 64 -4.41 1.44 -9.57
N GLY A 65 -3.43 0.59 -9.89
CA GLY A 65 -2.65 0.75 -11.11
C GLY A 65 -3.63 0.73 -12.28
N ASP A 66 -3.49 1.68 -13.21
CA ASP A 66 -4.24 1.64 -14.47
C ASP A 66 -4.09 0.25 -15.07
N ASP A 67 -5.21 -0.40 -15.25
CA ASP A 67 -5.33 -1.74 -15.80
C ASP A 67 -4.60 -1.77 -17.16
N LEU A 68 -3.52 -2.57 -17.24
CA LEU A 68 -2.75 -2.82 -18.46
C LEU A 68 -3.53 -3.72 -19.45
N SER A 69 -4.86 -3.63 -19.53
CA SER A 69 -5.66 -4.36 -20.52
C SER A 69 -5.72 -3.68 -21.90
N SER A 70 -5.19 -2.47 -22.07
CA SER A 70 -5.13 -1.79 -23.38
C SER A 70 -3.77 -1.93 -24.07
N ALA A 71 -3.33 -3.16 -24.33
CA ALA A 71 -2.24 -3.43 -25.27
C ALA A 71 -2.54 -4.66 -26.14
N ALA A 72 -3.79 -4.79 -26.61
CA ALA A 72 -4.08 -5.54 -27.82
C ALA A 72 -3.50 -4.75 -29.01
N ARG A 73 -2.27 -5.08 -29.40
CA ARG A 73 -1.70 -4.67 -30.68
C ARG A 73 -2.55 -5.28 -31.79
N GLU A 74 -3.29 -4.46 -32.52
CA GLU A 74 -3.88 -4.89 -33.78
C GLU A 74 -2.76 -5.08 -34.83
N PRO A 75 -2.72 -6.21 -35.55
CA PRO A 75 -1.87 -6.34 -36.71
C PRO A 75 -2.41 -5.43 -37.82
N ARG A 76 -1.59 -4.50 -38.29
CA ARG A 76 -1.82 -3.74 -39.52
C ARG A 76 -1.81 -4.71 -40.71
N GLU A 77 -3.00 -5.11 -41.14
CA GLU A 77 -3.21 -5.83 -42.39
C GLU A 77 -2.99 -4.83 -43.54
N GLY A 78 -1.77 -4.82 -44.06
CA GLY A 78 -1.42 -4.11 -45.28
C GLY A 78 -2.05 -4.85 -46.45
N SER A 79 -3.21 -4.37 -46.89
CA SER A 79 -3.89 -4.82 -48.11
C SER A 79 -3.03 -4.40 -49.31
N ASP A 80 -2.30 -5.37 -49.86
CA ASP A 80 -1.68 -5.31 -51.18
C ASP A 80 -2.80 -5.36 -52.22
N ALA A 81 -2.90 -4.31 -53.04
CA ALA A 81 -3.75 -4.31 -54.21
C ALA A 81 -3.05 -3.54 -55.34
N GLY A 82 -2.43 -4.33 -56.22
CA GLY A 82 -2.63 -4.29 -57.68
C GLY A 82 -2.16 -3.07 -58.45
#